data_AF-J2SWM9-F1
#
_entry.id   AF-J2SWM9-F1
#
_cell.length_a   1.000
_cell.length_b   1.000
_cell.length_c   1.000
_cell.angle_alpha   90.00
_cell.angle_beta   90.00
_cell.angle_gamma   90.00
#
_symmetry.space_group_name_H-M   'P 1'
#
loop_
_entity.id
_entity.type
_entity.pdbx_description
1 polymer ?
#
loop_
_entity_poly.entity_id
_entity_poly.type
_entity_poly.pdbx_seq_one_letter_code
_entity_poly.pdbx_strand_id
1 'polypeptide(L)'
;MAKMAGTANAFAATQKSQPFMILGALVAVYLVLGVLYESYIHPLTILSTLPSAGVGALLSIYVLGGEFSLISLLGLFLLIGVVKKNAILMIDLALQLERQQGMAPLESIRNACLQRLRPILMTTLAAILGALPLLLSRAEGAEMRQPLGLTIIGGLIFSQVLTLYTTPVVYLYLDKLRHRFNKWRGVRTDAALETPL
;
A
#
# COMPACT_ATOMS: atom_id res chain seq x y z
N MET A 1 17.48 -0.62 -47.31
CA MET A 1 16.06 -0.83 -46.92
C MET A 1 15.79 -2.16 -46.19
N ALA A 2 16.59 -3.23 -46.35
CA ALA A 2 16.33 -4.53 -45.69
C ALA A 2 16.52 -4.56 -44.14
N LYS A 3 17.31 -3.63 -43.57
CA LYS A 3 17.58 -3.60 -42.11
C LYS A 3 16.41 -3.07 -41.27
N MET A 4 15.45 -2.37 -41.89
CA MET A 4 14.26 -1.80 -41.25
C MET A 4 13.09 -2.80 -41.14
N ALA A 5 13.03 -3.80 -42.04
CA ALA A 5 12.00 -4.84 -42.01
C ALA A 5 12.27 -5.88 -40.90
N GLY A 6 13.54 -6.20 -40.63
CA GLY A 6 13.93 -7.13 -39.56
C GLY A 6 13.70 -6.55 -38.16
N THR A 7 13.96 -5.25 -37.96
CA THR A 7 13.67 -4.58 -36.69
C THR A 7 12.17 -4.43 -36.46
N ALA A 8 11.38 -4.09 -37.48
CA ALA A 8 9.92 -4.01 -37.37
C ALA A 8 9.28 -5.34 -36.92
N ASN A 9 9.77 -6.47 -37.45
CA ASN A 9 9.31 -7.81 -37.02
C ASN A 9 9.77 -8.16 -35.60
N ALA A 10 10.97 -7.76 -35.18
CA ALA A 10 11.43 -7.94 -33.80
C ALA A 10 10.61 -7.09 -32.81
N PHE A 11 10.29 -5.83 -33.15
CA PHE A 11 9.41 -4.98 -32.35
C PHE A 11 7.97 -5.53 -32.25
N ALA A 12 7.42 -6.06 -33.35
CA ALA A 12 6.11 -6.71 -33.34
C ALA A 12 6.11 -8.00 -32.50
N ALA A 13 7.20 -8.78 -32.54
CA ALA A 13 7.37 -9.96 -31.69
C ALA A 13 7.45 -9.58 -30.20
N THR A 14 8.25 -8.57 -29.85
CA THR A 14 8.34 -8.06 -28.47
C THR A 14 7.00 -7.51 -27.98
N GLN A 15 6.26 -6.77 -28.82
CA GLN A 15 4.94 -6.22 -28.48
C GLN A 15 3.88 -7.31 -28.27
N LYS A 16 3.98 -8.42 -29.00
CA LYS A 16 3.08 -9.59 -28.86
C LYS A 16 3.44 -10.47 -27.66
N SER A 17 4.72 -10.52 -27.27
CA SER A 17 5.19 -11.25 -26.08
C SER A 17 5.12 -10.43 -24.79
N GLN A 18 5.04 -9.09 -24.86
CA GLN A 18 4.99 -8.21 -23.70
C GLN A 18 3.86 -8.55 -22.72
N PRO A 19 2.62 -8.86 -23.16
CA PRO A 19 1.56 -9.27 -22.25
C PRO A 19 1.89 -10.59 -21.52
N PHE A 20 2.49 -11.55 -22.23
CA PHE A 20 2.91 -12.83 -21.65
C PHE A 20 4.07 -12.67 -20.67
N MET A 21 5.02 -11.75 -20.92
CA MET A 21 6.11 -11.44 -20.00
C MET A 21 5.61 -10.73 -18.74
N ILE A 22 4.66 -9.79 -18.87
CA ILE A 22 4.01 -9.15 -17.73
C ILE A 22 3.20 -10.16 -16.91
N LEU A 23 2.45 -11.05 -17.59
CA LEU A 23 1.70 -12.11 -16.94
C LEU A 23 2.63 -13.11 -16.23
N GLY A 24 3.73 -13.51 -16.88
CA GLY A 24 4.75 -14.39 -16.31
C GLY A 24 5.45 -13.76 -15.10
N ALA A 25 5.79 -12.48 -15.16
CA ALA A 25 6.31 -11.73 -14.02
C ALA A 25 5.29 -11.68 -12.87
N LEU A 26 4.02 -11.38 -13.15
CA LEU A 26 2.95 -11.39 -12.15
C LEU A 26 2.76 -12.76 -11.49
N VAL A 27 2.81 -13.85 -12.26
CA VAL A 27 2.68 -15.23 -11.76
C VAL A 27 3.89 -15.63 -10.92
N ALA A 28 5.10 -15.33 -11.38
CA ALA A 28 6.33 -15.60 -10.62
C ALA A 28 6.32 -14.85 -9.29
N VAL A 29 5.89 -13.59 -9.31
CA VAL A 29 5.70 -12.77 -8.11
C VAL A 29 4.67 -13.36 -7.17
N TYR A 30 3.52 -13.79 -7.70
CA TYR A 30 2.47 -14.43 -6.91
C TYR A 30 2.95 -15.73 -6.26
N LEU A 31 3.70 -16.56 -6.99
CA LEU A 31 4.28 -17.80 -6.47
C LEU A 31 5.32 -17.53 -5.37
N VAL A 32 6.23 -16.58 -5.58
CA VAL A 32 7.21 -16.17 -4.56
C VAL A 32 6.49 -15.67 -3.31
N LEU A 33 5.42 -14.87 -3.45
CA LEU A 33 4.60 -14.42 -2.32
C LEU A 33 3.86 -15.56 -1.62
N GLY A 34 3.30 -16.49 -2.39
CA GLY A 34 2.59 -17.65 -1.86
C GLY A 34 3.50 -18.56 -1.04
N VAL A 35 4.74 -18.75 -1.49
CA VAL A 35 5.75 -19.56 -0.78
C VAL A 35 6.29 -18.84 0.46
N LEU A 36 6.44 -17.50 0.43
CA LEU A 36 7.07 -16.76 1.53
C LEU A 36 6.16 -16.52 2.75
N TYR A 37 4.82 -16.56 2.58
CA TYR A 37 3.88 -16.09 3.62
C TYR A 37 3.02 -17.16 4.30
N GLU A 38 3.12 -18.44 3.90
CA GLU A 38 2.59 -19.63 4.61
C GLU A 38 1.14 -19.55 5.17
N SER A 39 0.28 -18.66 4.66
CA SER A 39 -1.12 -18.52 5.12
C SER A 39 -2.02 -17.90 4.05
N TYR A 40 -3.18 -18.50 3.80
CA TYR A 40 -4.14 -18.14 2.74
C TYR A 40 -4.96 -16.86 3.01
N ILE A 41 -5.00 -16.36 4.25
CA ILE A 41 -5.84 -15.21 4.63
C ILE A 41 -5.10 -13.87 4.40
N HIS A 42 -3.80 -13.83 4.63
CA HIS A 42 -2.98 -12.62 4.45
C HIS A 42 -2.79 -12.14 3.00
N PRO A 43 -2.72 -13.00 1.96
CA PRO A 43 -2.61 -12.61 0.56
C PRO A 43 -3.79 -11.78 0.06
N LEU A 44 -5.02 -12.10 0.46
CA LEU A 44 -6.21 -11.34 0.07
C LEU A 44 -6.19 -9.92 0.64
N THR A 45 -5.76 -9.75 1.89
CA THR A 45 -5.60 -8.42 2.47
C THR A 45 -4.47 -7.64 1.82
N ILE A 46 -3.37 -8.33 1.46
CA ILE A 46 -2.21 -7.76 0.77
C ILE A 46 -2.56 -7.29 -0.64
N LEU A 47 -3.35 -8.07 -1.39
CA LEU A 47 -3.87 -7.71 -2.72
C LEU A 47 -4.73 -6.44 -2.69
N SER A 48 -5.47 -6.20 -1.62
CA SER A 48 -6.27 -4.98 -1.46
C SER A 48 -5.44 -3.75 -1.06
N THR A 49 -4.30 -3.93 -0.38
CA THR A 49 -3.39 -2.82 -0.03
C THR A 49 -2.33 -2.53 -1.11
N LEU A 50 -2.05 -3.52 -1.96
CA LEU A 50 -1.18 -3.45 -3.13
C LEU A 50 -1.49 -2.28 -4.07
N PRO A 51 -2.75 -1.93 -4.41
CA PRO A 51 -3.02 -0.79 -5.28
C PRO A 51 -2.55 0.53 -4.68
N SER A 52 -2.79 0.80 -3.39
CA SER A 52 -2.33 2.05 -2.75
C SER A 52 -0.81 2.11 -2.62
N ALA A 53 -0.16 1.02 -2.22
CA ALA A 53 1.31 0.98 -2.11
C ALA A 53 1.99 1.02 -3.48
N GLY A 54 1.42 0.29 -4.45
CA GLY A 54 1.88 0.20 -5.83
C GLY A 54 1.78 1.54 -6.55
N VAL A 55 0.67 2.26 -6.42
CA VAL A 55 0.51 3.60 -7.01
C VAL A 55 1.57 4.56 -6.45
N GLY A 56 1.81 4.56 -5.13
CA GLY A 56 2.83 5.41 -4.52
C GLY A 56 4.25 5.09 -5.00
N ALA A 57 4.60 3.80 -5.07
CA ALA A 57 5.89 3.34 -5.55
C ALA A 57 6.12 3.64 -7.04
N LEU A 58 5.13 3.32 -7.88
CA LEU A 58 5.19 3.53 -9.33
C LEU A 58 5.25 5.01 -9.69
N LEU A 59 4.44 5.85 -9.04
CA LEU A 59 4.51 7.31 -9.21
C LEU A 59 5.89 7.85 -8.87
N SER A 60 6.50 7.34 -7.80
CA SER A 60 7.81 7.80 -7.34
C SER A 60 8.92 7.44 -8.31
N ILE A 61 8.90 6.20 -8.81
CA ILE A 61 9.85 5.74 -9.84
C ILE A 61 9.67 6.56 -11.11
N TYR A 62 8.42 6.82 -11.53
CA TYR A 62 8.10 7.61 -12.71
C TYR A 62 8.57 9.07 -12.59
N VAL A 63 8.32 9.73 -11.45
CA VAL A 63 8.71 11.14 -11.23
C VAL A 63 10.22 11.32 -11.10
N LEU A 64 10.93 10.37 -10.49
CA LEU A 64 12.39 10.43 -10.30
C LEU A 64 13.17 9.80 -11.47
N GLY A 65 12.49 9.35 -12.54
CA GLY A 65 13.13 8.83 -13.75
C GLY A 65 13.82 7.47 -13.57
N GLY A 66 13.40 6.68 -12.57
CA GLY A 66 13.94 5.34 -12.34
C GLY A 66 13.28 4.29 -13.23
N GLU A 67 13.91 3.12 -13.35
CA GLU A 67 13.34 1.97 -14.04
C GLU A 67 12.67 1.01 -13.05
N PHE A 68 11.47 0.54 -13.40
CA PHE A 68 10.80 -0.51 -12.65
C PHE A 68 11.54 -1.83 -12.85
N SER A 69 12.15 -2.33 -11.79
CA SER A 69 12.99 -3.53 -11.79
C SER A 69 12.56 -4.53 -10.72
N LEU A 70 13.10 -5.76 -10.76
CA LEU A 70 12.91 -6.77 -9.71
C LEU A 70 13.29 -6.25 -8.31
N ILE A 71 14.25 -5.34 -8.23
CA ILE A 71 14.69 -4.76 -6.97
C ILE A 71 13.70 -3.70 -6.46
N SER A 72 13.12 -2.91 -7.38
CA SER A 72 12.02 -2.00 -7.05
C SER A 72 10.82 -2.79 -6.51
N LEU A 73 10.56 -3.97 -7.08
CA LEU A 73 9.52 -4.87 -6.57
C LEU A 73 9.81 -5.37 -5.14
N LEU A 74 11.07 -5.68 -4.80
CA LEU A 74 11.43 -6.01 -3.41
C LEU A 74 11.14 -4.84 -2.46
N GLY A 75 11.44 -3.61 -2.88
CA GLY A 75 11.06 -2.40 -2.15
C GLY A 75 9.54 -2.29 -1.97
N LEU A 76 8.76 -2.63 -3.00
CA LEU A 76 7.30 -2.65 -2.94
C LEU A 76 6.77 -3.65 -1.89
N PHE A 77 7.37 -4.85 -1.76
CA PHE A 77 6.97 -5.80 -0.71
C PHE A 77 7.24 -5.27 0.69
N LEU A 78 8.38 -4.59 0.89
CA LEU A 78 8.66 -3.94 2.16
C LEU A 78 7.63 -2.85 2.47
N LEU A 79 7.27 -2.03 1.48
CA LEU A 79 6.24 -0.99 1.63
C LEU A 79 4.89 -1.57 2.03
N ILE A 80 4.46 -2.67 1.40
CA ILE A 80 3.18 -3.32 1.73
C ILE A 80 3.13 -3.67 3.22
N GLY A 81 4.22 -4.23 3.78
CA GLY A 81 4.29 -4.58 5.19
C GLY A 81 4.12 -3.36 6.10
N VAL A 82 4.84 -2.27 5.81
CA VAL A 82 4.78 -1.03 6.59
C VAL A 82 3.40 -0.38 6.50
N VAL A 83 2.87 -0.24 5.28
CA VAL A 83 1.56 0.38 5.01
C VAL A 83 0.43 -0.42 5.65
N LYS A 84 0.42 -1.75 5.48
CA LYS A 84 -0.58 -2.63 6.10
C LYS A 84 -0.53 -2.54 7.62
N LYS A 85 0.66 -2.59 8.23
CA LYS A 85 0.82 -2.44 9.68
C LYS A 85 0.24 -1.12 10.17
N ASN A 86 0.55 -0.01 9.50
CA ASN A 86 0.06 1.31 9.88
C ASN A 86 -1.47 1.43 9.75
N ALA A 87 -2.06 0.85 8.71
CA ALA A 87 -3.51 0.81 8.52
C ALA A 87 -4.22 -0.04 9.60
N ILE A 88 -3.74 -1.26 9.84
CA ILE A 88 -4.29 -2.18 10.86
C ILE A 88 -4.27 -1.50 12.23
N LEU A 89 -3.12 -0.95 12.62
CA LEU A 89 -2.96 -0.26 13.89
C LEU A 89 -3.95 0.90 14.06
N MET A 90 -4.22 1.66 13.00
CA MET A 90 -5.18 2.77 13.09
C MET A 90 -6.63 2.28 13.26
N ILE A 91 -7.02 1.25 12.50
CA ILE A 91 -8.36 0.64 12.61
C ILE A 91 -8.55 -0.02 13.99
N ASP A 92 -7.55 -0.74 14.47
CA ASP A 92 -7.60 -1.40 15.77
C ASP A 92 -7.79 -0.39 16.91
N LEU A 93 -7.10 0.76 16.84
CA LEU A 93 -7.27 1.83 17.83
C LEU A 93 -8.67 2.45 17.74
N ALA A 94 -9.19 2.67 16.53
CA ALA A 94 -10.55 3.19 16.34
C ALA A 94 -11.61 2.22 16.91
N LEU A 95 -11.49 0.92 16.62
CA LEU A 95 -12.37 -0.12 17.16
C LEU A 95 -12.25 -0.25 18.68
N GLN A 96 -11.05 -0.08 19.23
CA GLN A 96 -10.84 -0.09 20.67
C GLN A 96 -11.55 1.09 21.35
N LEU A 97 -11.46 2.30 20.77
CA LEU A 97 -12.17 3.49 21.26
C LEU A 97 -13.70 3.33 21.18
N GLU A 98 -14.21 2.78 20.08
CA GLU A 98 -15.63 2.48 19.89
C GLU A 98 -16.13 1.49 20.95
N ARG A 99 -15.40 0.40 21.19
CA ARG A 99 -15.82 -0.68 22.11
C ARG A 99 -15.64 -0.35 23.59
N GLN A 100 -14.53 0.29 23.96
CA GLN A 100 -14.20 0.54 25.37
C GLN A 100 -14.76 1.87 25.88
N GLN A 101 -14.86 2.87 25.01
CA GLN A 101 -15.27 4.22 25.39
C GLN A 101 -16.66 4.59 24.84
N GLY A 102 -17.31 3.69 24.08
CA GLY A 102 -18.64 3.93 23.50
C GLY A 102 -18.67 5.08 22.50
N MET A 103 -17.51 5.52 22.01
CA MET A 103 -17.40 6.67 21.13
C MET A 103 -18.06 6.41 19.78
N ALA A 104 -18.73 7.43 19.24
CA ALA A 104 -19.29 7.36 17.90
C ALA A 104 -18.18 7.03 16.87
N PRO A 105 -18.46 6.21 15.84
CA PRO A 105 -17.44 5.76 14.87
C PRO A 105 -16.64 6.91 14.24
N LEU A 106 -17.28 8.06 14.00
CA LEU A 106 -16.63 9.27 13.48
C LEU A 106 -15.62 9.88 14.46
N GLU A 107 -15.94 9.91 15.75
CA GLU A 107 -15.06 10.43 16.78
C GLU A 107 -13.91 9.46 17.07
N SER A 108 -14.21 8.17 17.11
CA SER A 108 -13.24 7.09 17.29
C SER A 108 -12.14 7.11 16.23
N ILE A 109 -12.52 7.19 14.95
CA ILE A 109 -11.53 7.21 13.87
C ILE A 109 -10.73 8.52 13.86
N ARG A 110 -11.36 9.66 14.18
CA ARG A 110 -10.68 10.95 14.27
C ARG A 110 -9.63 10.96 15.39
N ASN A 111 -10.00 10.47 16.58
CA ASN A 111 -9.08 10.33 17.70
C ASN A 111 -7.95 9.33 17.39
N ALA A 112 -8.27 8.22 16.72
CA ALA A 112 -7.26 7.26 16.27
C ALA A 112 -6.27 7.89 15.28
N CYS A 113 -6.73 8.69 14.32
CA CYS A 113 -5.86 9.42 13.39
C CYS A 113 -4.92 10.37 14.11
N LEU A 114 -5.41 11.16 15.08
CA LEU A 114 -4.60 12.11 15.84
C LEU A 114 -3.51 11.40 16.67
N GLN A 115 -3.86 10.29 17.32
CA GLN A 115 -2.91 9.52 18.14
C GLN A 115 -1.88 8.80 17.27
N ARG A 116 -2.26 8.33 16.08
CA ARG A 116 -1.37 7.58 15.18
C ARG A 116 -0.49 8.47 14.31
N LEU A 117 -0.84 9.73 14.09
CA LEU A 117 -0.06 10.66 13.25
C LEU A 117 1.40 10.75 13.71
N ARG A 118 1.63 10.91 15.02
CA ARG A 118 2.98 11.00 15.59
C ARG A 118 3.80 9.70 15.33
N PRO A 119 3.34 8.50 15.72
CA PRO A 119 4.03 7.24 15.40
C PRO A 119 4.24 6.99 13.90
N ILE A 120 3.24 7.31 13.07
CA ILE A 120 3.33 7.12 11.61
C ILE A 120 4.46 7.99 11.05
N LEU A 121 4.52 9.26 11.42
CA LEU A 121 5.60 10.16 10.98
C LEU A 121 6.97 9.67 11.47
N MET A 122 7.08 9.22 12.72
CA MET A 122 8.33 8.68 13.26
C MET A 122 8.86 7.49 12.44
N THR A 123 8.00 6.52 12.14
CA THR A 123 8.40 5.33 11.36
C THR A 123 8.74 5.67 9.92
N THR A 124 7.96 6.57 9.30
CA THR A 124 8.19 7.03 7.92
C THR A 124 9.52 7.77 7.80
N LEU A 125 9.81 8.69 8.72
CA LEU A 125 11.07 9.44 8.74
C LEU A 125 12.27 8.53 8.99
N ALA A 126 12.17 7.59 9.93
CA ALA A 126 13.24 6.64 10.20
C ALA A 126 13.58 5.80 8.95
N ALA A 127 12.56 5.31 8.25
CA ALA A 127 12.75 4.53 7.04
C ALA A 127 13.29 5.37 5.86
N ILE A 128 12.82 6.61 5.70
CA ILE A 128 13.36 7.54 4.68
C ILE A 128 14.83 7.83 4.95
N LEU A 129 15.19 8.17 6.19
CA LEU A 129 16.57 8.45 6.56
C LEU A 129 17.47 7.21 6.42
N GLY A 130 16.95 6.02 6.69
CA GLY A 130 17.66 4.76 6.46
C GLY A 130 17.83 4.41 4.96
N ALA A 131 16.90 4.84 4.11
CA ALA A 131 16.96 4.64 2.66
C ALA A 131 17.73 5.74 1.92
N LEU A 132 17.95 6.90 2.55
CA LEU A 132 18.66 8.04 1.98
C LEU A 132 20.08 7.71 1.48
N PRO A 133 20.91 6.92 2.22
CA PRO A 133 22.23 6.53 1.73
C PRO A 133 22.17 5.65 0.48
N LEU A 134 21.11 4.86 0.31
CA LEU A 134 20.96 3.99 -0.86
C LEU A 134 20.76 4.81 -2.15
N LEU A 135 20.07 5.96 -2.04
CA LEU A 135 19.91 6.90 -3.16
C LEU A 135 21.20 7.66 -3.48
N LEU A 136 21.91 8.11 -2.46
CA LEU A 136 23.09 8.96 -2.62
C LEU A 136 24.37 8.16 -2.91
N SER A 137 24.34 6.84 -2.70
CA SER A 137 25.49 5.98 -2.98
C SER A 137 25.87 6.01 -4.47
N ARG A 138 27.12 6.36 -4.75
CA ARG A 138 27.76 6.32 -6.08
C ARG A 138 28.84 5.24 -6.19
N ALA A 139 28.90 4.33 -5.22
CA ALA A 139 29.85 3.23 -5.18
C ALA A 139 29.46 2.12 -6.19
N GLU A 140 30.38 1.19 -6.46
CA GLU A 140 30.08 0.01 -7.28
C GLU A 140 28.82 -0.73 -6.79
N GLY A 141 27.92 -1.07 -7.72
CA GLY A 141 26.59 -1.63 -7.42
C GLY A 141 25.51 -0.61 -7.06
N ALA A 142 25.76 0.69 -7.22
CA ALA A 142 24.76 1.75 -7.04
C ALA A 142 23.53 1.57 -7.95
N GLU A 143 23.71 1.05 -9.17
CA GLU A 143 22.63 0.74 -10.11
C GLU A 143 21.59 -0.26 -9.55
N MET A 144 22.00 -1.11 -8.61
CA MET A 144 21.12 -2.07 -7.94
C MET A 144 20.45 -1.45 -6.69
N ARG A 145 21.11 -0.50 -6.01
CA ARG A 145 20.65 0.08 -4.73
C ARG A 145 19.74 1.29 -4.90
N GLN A 146 20.00 2.11 -5.92
CA GLN A 146 19.21 3.30 -6.25
C GLN A 146 17.72 2.98 -6.49
N PRO A 147 17.34 2.01 -7.34
CA PRO A 147 15.92 1.70 -7.57
C PRO A 147 15.20 1.23 -6.30
N LEU A 148 15.90 0.53 -5.40
CA LEU A 148 15.37 0.13 -4.09
C LEU A 148 15.06 1.36 -3.22
N GLY A 149 16.03 2.27 -3.10
CA GLY A 149 15.89 3.51 -2.32
C GLY A 149 14.80 4.43 -2.86
N LEU A 150 14.68 4.57 -4.18
CA LEU A 150 13.65 5.36 -4.85
C LEU A 150 12.25 4.85 -4.51
N THR A 151 12.09 3.53 -4.61
CA THR A 151 10.83 2.86 -4.30
C THR A 151 10.45 3.09 -2.84
N ILE A 152 11.38 2.88 -1.90
CA ILE A 152 11.08 3.04 -0.47
C ILE A 152 10.73 4.48 -0.13
N ILE A 153 11.55 5.46 -0.51
CA ILE A 153 11.35 6.85 -0.07
C ILE A 153 10.06 7.40 -0.66
N GLY A 154 9.90 7.33 -1.97
CA GLY A 154 8.72 7.89 -2.59
C GLY A 154 7.47 7.06 -2.28
N GLY A 155 7.59 5.73 -2.30
CA GLY A 155 6.51 4.83 -1.91
C GLY A 155 6.00 5.12 -0.51
N LEU A 156 6.87 5.32 0.49
CA LEU A 156 6.46 5.68 1.85
C LEU A 156 5.75 7.04 1.90
N ILE A 157 6.29 8.07 1.26
CA ILE A 157 5.68 9.41 1.29
C ILE A 157 4.27 9.37 0.71
N PHE A 158 4.12 8.85 -0.51
CA PHE A 158 2.82 8.82 -1.18
C PHE A 158 1.85 7.84 -0.52
N SER A 159 2.29 6.61 -0.21
CA SER A 159 1.43 5.59 0.39
C SER A 159 0.96 5.96 1.78
N GLN A 160 1.77 6.69 2.57
CA GLN A 160 1.38 7.09 3.90
C GLN A 160 0.30 8.18 3.88
N VAL A 161 0.40 9.13 2.95
CA VAL A 161 -0.65 10.14 2.71
C VAL A 161 -1.94 9.46 2.23
N LEU A 162 -1.83 8.57 1.24
CA LEU A 162 -2.96 7.79 0.73
C LEU A 162 -3.60 6.95 1.84
N THR A 163 -2.83 6.36 2.74
CA THR A 163 -3.34 5.52 3.82
C THR A 163 -4.05 6.35 4.89
N LEU A 164 -3.49 7.49 5.30
CA LEU A 164 -4.11 8.40 6.26
C LEU A 164 -5.43 8.98 5.75
N TYR A 165 -5.59 9.13 4.44
CA TYR A 165 -6.84 9.62 3.85
C TYR A 165 -7.84 8.49 3.53
N THR A 166 -7.38 7.41 2.91
CA THR A 166 -8.26 6.33 2.42
C THR A 166 -8.81 5.49 3.55
N THR A 167 -7.99 5.19 4.56
CA THR A 167 -8.39 4.32 5.68
C THR A 167 -9.56 4.88 6.51
N PRO A 168 -9.60 6.17 6.93
CA PRO A 168 -10.75 6.69 7.66
C PRO A 168 -12.01 6.74 6.79
N VAL A 169 -11.88 7.05 5.50
CA VAL A 169 -13.01 7.05 4.56
C VAL A 169 -13.60 5.64 4.42
N VAL A 170 -12.75 4.62 4.23
CA VAL A 170 -13.18 3.23 4.12
C VAL A 170 -13.81 2.75 5.43
N TYR A 171 -13.23 3.07 6.59
CA TYR A 171 -13.79 2.72 7.88
C TYR A 171 -15.20 3.30 8.07
N LEU A 172 -15.40 4.60 7.78
CA LEU A 172 -16.72 5.23 7.86
C LEU A 172 -17.73 4.66 6.84
N TYR A 173 -17.26 4.26 5.66
CA TYR A 173 -18.12 3.65 4.66
C TYR A 173 -18.58 2.24 5.09
N LEU A 174 -17.67 1.45 5.64
CA LEU A 174 -17.96 0.14 6.20
C LEU A 174 -18.91 0.23 7.40
N ASP A 175 -18.73 1.23 8.25
CA ASP A 175 -19.63 1.46 9.38
C ASP A 175 -21.05 1.84 8.93
N LYS A 176 -21.18 2.73 7.95
CA LYS A 176 -22.48 3.05 7.32
C LYS A 176 -23.15 1.82 6.69
N LEU A 177 -22.36 0.96 6.03
CA LEU A 177 -22.85 -0.31 5.47
C LEU A 177 -23.30 -1.27 6.58
N ARG A 178 -22.53 -1.37 7.67
CA ARG A 178 -22.85 -2.19 8.84
C ARG A 178 -24.15 -1.72 9.49
N HIS A 179 -24.36 -0.42 9.69
CA HIS A 179 -25.63 0.13 10.20
C HIS A 179 -26.81 -0.15 9.26
N ARG A 180 -26.62 -0.06 7.94
CA ARG A 180 -27.67 -0.36 6.96
C ARG A 180 -28.03 -1.84 6.94
N PHE A 181 -27.05 -2.72 7.10
CA PHE A 181 -27.26 -4.17 7.19
C PHE A 181 -27.86 -4.61 8.54
N ASN A 182 -27.49 -3.95 9.64
CA ASN A 182 -28.04 -4.23 10.97
C ASN A 182 -29.51 -3.77 11.10
N LYS A 183 -29.84 -2.62 10.48
CA LYS A 183 -31.23 -2.14 10.35
C LYS A 183 -32.10 -3.11 9.52
N TRP A 184 -31.51 -3.79 8.53
CA TRP A 184 -32.19 -4.80 7.73
C TRP A 184 -32.35 -6.16 8.45
N ARG A 185 -31.44 -6.49 9.37
CA ARG A 185 -31.48 -7.70 10.20
C ARG A 185 -32.28 -7.56 11.51
N GLY A 186 -32.85 -6.40 11.81
CA GLY A 186 -33.67 -6.19 13.01
C GLY A 186 -32.91 -6.29 14.34
N VAL A 187 -31.58 -6.24 14.32
CA VAL A 187 -30.77 -6.23 15.54
C VAL A 187 -30.78 -4.81 16.09
N ARG A 188 -31.59 -4.57 17.12
CA ARG A 188 -31.53 -3.37 17.98
C ARG A 188 -30.08 -3.22 18.44
N THR A 189 -29.39 -2.22 17.88
CA THR A 189 -28.12 -1.77 18.45
C THR A 189 -28.51 -0.77 19.53
N ASP A 190 -28.43 -1.20 20.78
CA ASP A 190 -28.77 -0.37 21.93
C ASP A 190 -27.89 0.90 21.97
N ALA A 191 -28.59 2.04 22.06
CA ALA A 191 -28.33 3.14 22.99
C ALA A 191 -26.95 3.84 23.00
N ALA A 192 -26.49 4.40 21.87
CA ALA A 192 -25.43 5.43 21.93
C ALA A 192 -25.58 6.59 20.91
N LEU A 193 -26.79 6.84 20.39
CA LEU A 193 -27.07 7.97 19.49
C LEU A 193 -27.90 9.08 20.15
N GLU A 194 -27.72 9.28 21.46
CA GLU A 194 -28.24 10.47 22.14
C GLU A 194 -27.09 11.38 22.56
N THR A 195 -26.55 12.13 21.60
CA THR A 195 -25.99 13.45 21.89
C THR A 195 -26.81 14.49 21.12
N PRO A 196 -27.79 15.14 21.76
CA PRO A 196 -28.39 16.35 21.21
C PRO A 196 -27.35 17.48 21.32
N LEU A 197 -27.11 18.13 20.17
CA LEU A 197 -26.48 19.45 19.91
C LEU A 197 -25.50 20.02 20.96
#